data_AF-A0A1B9H330-F1
#
_entry.id   AF-A0A1B9H330-F1
#
_cell.length_a   1.000
_cell.length_b   1.000
_cell.length_c   1.000
_cell.angle_alpha   90.00
_cell.angle_beta   90.00
_cell.angle_gamma   90.00
#
_symmetry.space_group_name_H-M   'P 1'
#
loop_
_entity.id
_entity.type
_entity.pdbx_description
1 polymer ?
#
loop_
_entity_poly.entity_id
_entity_poly.type
_entity_poly.pdbx_seq_one_letter_code
_entity_poly.pdbx_strand_id
1 'polypeptide(L)'
;MPHVRAKEYQVPSAEYELQYVEVIQRHHKRTPYASNTFFKEDIEWDCTQEGPYHYAKDSINQDHTSGVVWQRQTGSDNPFEQAFGPGFVGSTCQFPSITSEGIEDAYIHGKDLRELYGDKLQFLPHSDEKEKYVFRVTANTITSQTLGGLGQGLFPDLKEHVGWIQDSSYDSLAPGLTCKLKDEIATSITDMSAEWGNHLNQTLGLRERFNNVSGIEENDTAGWRTSWDHPYDNMSAKQCHGKPLPCSTNNTAICVPQEDADSVYRLGQFEYAYRWRMHENSTLYSALTMGPWFVELQSHFKGKMDGSNPVKYFHNFAHDGSIAPVLGLLQHDEPVWPGMGSEVVFELYKKDDGAHFVRVLFSGQPLKTSTPLGTLEMVPYQQFQDYLQDTIPDNLVEMCNSVSEA
;
A
#
# COMPACT_ATOMS: atom_id res chain seq x y z
N MET A 1 0.11 8.21 -10.12
CA MET A 1 -1.15 7.47 -9.86
C MET A 1 -2.28 8.48 -9.67
N PRO A 2 -3.47 8.32 -10.27
CA PRO A 2 -4.63 9.14 -9.92
C PRO A 2 -4.94 9.13 -8.41
N HIS A 3 -5.29 10.29 -7.87
CA HIS A 3 -5.60 10.55 -6.47
C HIS A 3 -6.46 11.81 -6.37
N VAL A 4 -6.96 12.13 -5.18
CA VAL A 4 -7.75 13.33 -4.94
C VAL A 4 -6.91 14.59 -5.21
N ARG A 5 -7.43 15.48 -6.03
CA ARG A 5 -6.81 16.77 -6.31
C ARG A 5 -7.85 17.81 -6.69
N ALA A 6 -7.51 19.08 -6.49
CA ALA A 6 -8.45 20.19 -6.62
C ALA A 6 -9.15 20.26 -7.99
N LYS A 7 -8.47 19.81 -9.05
CA LYS A 7 -8.95 19.88 -10.43
C LYS A 7 -10.17 18.98 -10.71
N GLU A 8 -10.16 17.72 -10.30
CA GLU A 8 -11.22 16.75 -10.59
C GLU A 8 -12.22 16.57 -9.44
N TYR A 9 -11.90 17.07 -8.24
CA TYR A 9 -12.77 16.93 -7.08
C TYR A 9 -14.10 17.67 -7.23
N GLN A 10 -15.20 16.93 -7.10
CA GLN A 10 -16.55 17.46 -7.09
C GLN A 10 -16.95 17.84 -5.66
N VAL A 11 -17.15 19.14 -5.45
CA VAL A 11 -17.60 19.68 -4.16
C VAL A 11 -19.06 19.27 -3.95
N PRO A 12 -19.41 18.64 -2.82
CA PRO A 12 -20.78 18.34 -2.46
C PRO A 12 -21.69 19.57 -2.44
N SER A 13 -23.00 19.35 -2.42
CA SER A 13 -24.00 20.40 -2.17
C SER A 13 -23.68 21.17 -0.89
N ALA A 14 -23.97 22.48 -0.87
CA ALA A 14 -23.64 23.36 0.25
C ALA A 14 -24.34 22.99 1.57
N GLU A 15 -25.35 22.12 1.53
CA GLU A 15 -26.01 21.56 2.72
C GLU A 15 -25.15 20.53 3.46
N TYR A 16 -24.02 20.08 2.88
CA TYR A 16 -23.09 19.12 3.46
C TYR A 16 -21.79 19.81 3.90
N GLU A 17 -21.54 19.82 5.20
CA GLU A 17 -20.34 20.36 5.81
C GLU A 17 -19.32 19.25 6.09
N LEU A 18 -18.11 19.34 5.54
CA LEU A 18 -17.04 18.38 5.77
C LEU A 18 -16.55 18.47 7.23
N GLN A 19 -16.60 17.36 7.96
CA GLN A 19 -16.23 17.27 9.37
C GLN A 19 -14.86 16.62 9.57
N TYR A 20 -14.54 15.57 8.82
CA TYR A 20 -13.35 14.75 9.02
C TYR A 20 -12.90 14.06 7.73
N VAL A 21 -11.58 13.90 7.57
CA VAL A 21 -10.95 13.21 6.45
C VAL A 21 -9.94 12.21 7.01
N GLU A 22 -10.08 10.94 6.64
CA GLU A 22 -9.09 9.90 6.88
C GLU A 22 -8.63 9.26 5.57
N VAL A 23 -7.33 9.33 5.29
CA VAL A 23 -6.70 8.78 4.10
C VAL A 23 -5.96 7.50 4.50
N ILE A 24 -6.08 6.46 3.67
CA ILE A 24 -5.13 5.34 3.66
C ILE A 24 -4.49 5.24 2.28
N GLN A 25 -3.16 5.28 2.23
CA GLN A 25 -2.39 5.38 1.01
C GLN A 25 -1.30 4.30 0.96
N ARG A 26 -1.12 3.66 -0.20
CA ARG A 26 0.07 2.84 -0.49
C ARG A 26 1.31 3.73 -0.65
N HIS A 27 2.45 3.30 -0.13
CA HIS A 27 3.75 3.93 -0.39
C HIS A 27 3.98 4.23 -1.89
N HIS A 28 4.86 5.19 -2.19
CA HIS A 28 5.18 5.60 -3.57
C HIS A 28 6.26 4.73 -4.22
N LYS A 29 6.75 5.14 -5.41
CA LYS A 29 7.79 4.43 -6.16
C LYS A 29 8.99 4.06 -5.28
N ARG A 30 9.46 2.83 -5.45
CA ARG A 30 10.58 2.26 -4.71
C ARG A 30 11.40 1.33 -5.58
N THR A 31 12.58 0.98 -5.11
CA THR A 31 13.28 -0.22 -5.56
C THR A 31 12.43 -1.49 -5.28
N PRO A 32 12.65 -2.61 -5.98
CA PRO A 32 11.98 -3.87 -5.65
C PRO A 32 12.37 -4.37 -4.25
N TYR A 33 11.59 -5.31 -3.72
CA TYR A 33 12.00 -6.06 -2.52
C TYR A 33 13.22 -6.94 -2.83
N ALA A 34 14.11 -7.11 -1.85
CA ALA A 34 15.30 -7.96 -2.02
C ALA A 34 14.95 -9.42 -2.35
N SER A 35 13.87 -9.96 -1.77
CA SER A 35 13.34 -11.30 -2.08
C SER A 35 12.82 -11.45 -3.52
N ASN A 36 12.53 -10.32 -4.18
CA ASN A 36 11.95 -10.24 -5.51
C ASN A 36 13.02 -9.87 -6.53
N THR A 37 14.28 -10.24 -6.27
CA THR A 37 15.42 -10.03 -7.17
C THR A 37 15.91 -11.34 -7.75
N PHE A 38 16.43 -11.32 -8.98
CA PHE A 38 17.12 -12.46 -9.54
C PHE A 38 18.38 -12.74 -8.74
N PHE A 39 18.90 -13.97 -8.83
CA PHE A 39 20.17 -14.32 -8.19
C PHE A 39 21.26 -13.29 -8.53
N LYS A 40 21.33 -12.89 -9.81
CA LYS A 40 22.13 -11.77 -10.28
C LYS A 40 21.33 -11.00 -11.32
N GLU A 41 21.21 -9.70 -11.10
CA GLU A 41 20.54 -8.76 -11.99
C GLU A 41 21.54 -8.18 -13.00
N ASP A 42 21.01 -7.69 -14.12
CA ASP A 42 21.79 -7.19 -15.27
C ASP A 42 21.95 -5.65 -15.28
N ILE A 43 21.38 -4.97 -14.28
CA ILE A 43 21.40 -3.52 -14.13
C ILE A 43 21.75 -3.08 -12.71
N GLU A 44 21.91 -1.77 -12.53
CA GLU A 44 22.20 -1.12 -11.26
C GLU A 44 21.11 -0.14 -10.83
N TRP A 45 21.03 0.07 -9.51
CA TRP A 45 20.31 1.16 -8.85
C TRP A 45 21.31 2.08 -8.13
N ASP A 46 21.42 3.32 -8.60
CA ASP A 46 22.29 4.34 -8.00
C ASP A 46 21.48 5.23 -7.05
N CYS A 47 21.74 5.07 -5.76
CA CYS A 47 21.23 5.90 -4.67
C CYS A 47 22.35 6.72 -4.01
N THR A 48 23.42 7.07 -4.72
CA THR A 48 24.59 7.72 -4.08
C THR A 48 24.24 9.11 -3.51
N GLN A 49 23.27 9.78 -4.11
CA GLN A 49 22.81 11.13 -3.73
C GLN A 49 21.41 11.12 -3.09
N GLU A 50 20.89 9.95 -2.75
CA GLU A 50 19.56 9.78 -2.18
C GLU A 50 19.55 8.70 -1.10
N GLY A 51 18.42 8.56 -0.42
CA GLY A 51 18.19 7.49 0.53
C GLY A 51 17.82 7.99 1.94
N PRO A 52 17.28 7.08 2.75
CA PRO A 52 16.84 7.39 4.10
C PRO A 52 17.99 7.76 5.03
N TYR A 53 17.68 8.69 5.94
CA TYR A 53 18.52 8.96 7.09
C TYR A 53 18.34 7.91 8.20
N HIS A 54 19.46 7.45 8.78
CA HIS A 54 19.54 6.42 9.82
C HIS A 54 20.38 6.92 11.01
N TYR A 55 19.88 7.92 11.73
CA TYR A 55 20.55 8.45 12.92
C TYR A 55 19.54 8.72 14.04
N ALA A 56 20.03 8.74 15.28
CA ALA A 56 19.20 9.08 16.43
C ALA A 56 18.98 10.60 16.48
N LYS A 57 17.74 11.01 16.69
CA LYS A 57 17.40 12.39 16.97
C LYS A 57 17.66 12.70 18.45
N ASP A 58 18.42 13.76 18.73
CA ASP A 58 18.49 14.41 20.04
C ASP A 58 18.03 15.86 19.87
N SER A 59 16.80 16.17 20.30
CA SER A 59 16.25 17.53 20.22
C SER A 59 16.87 18.48 21.23
N ILE A 60 17.53 17.98 22.28
CA ILE A 60 18.15 18.78 23.34
C ILE A 60 19.55 19.22 22.89
N ASN A 61 20.34 18.32 22.30
CA ASN A 61 21.69 18.59 21.83
C ASN A 61 21.82 18.31 20.33
N GLN A 62 21.21 19.15 19.50
CA GLN A 62 21.19 18.95 18.03
C GLN A 62 22.60 18.89 17.42
N ASP A 63 23.57 19.59 18.00
CA ASP A 63 24.96 19.59 17.53
C ASP A 63 25.74 18.30 17.88
N HIS A 64 25.14 17.39 18.65
CA HIS A 64 25.75 16.11 19.04
C HIS A 64 25.37 14.95 18.12
N THR A 65 24.51 15.16 17.12
CA THR A 65 24.12 14.14 16.16
C THR A 65 24.50 14.58 14.74
N SER A 66 24.73 13.61 13.86
CA SER A 66 25.01 13.87 12.44
C SER A 66 24.18 12.95 11.57
N GLY A 67 23.79 13.45 10.41
CA GLY A 67 23.04 12.67 9.43
C GLY A 67 23.86 11.48 8.96
N VAL A 68 23.30 10.27 9.10
CA VAL A 68 23.87 9.03 8.57
C VAL A 68 22.95 8.54 7.46
N VAL A 69 23.52 8.22 6.30
CA VAL A 69 22.80 7.56 5.21
C VAL A 69 23.52 6.24 4.94
N TRP A 70 22.78 5.15 4.79
CA TRP A 70 23.37 3.87 4.43
C TRP A 70 23.40 3.72 2.92
N GLN A 71 24.55 3.33 2.39
CA GLN A 71 24.71 2.88 1.02
C GLN A 71 25.03 1.39 1.02
N ARG A 72 24.40 0.65 0.11
CA ARG A 72 24.70 -0.76 -0.09
C ARG A 72 26.12 -0.92 -0.63
N GLN A 73 26.82 -1.91 -0.09
CA GLN A 73 28.12 -2.35 -0.57
C GLN A 73 27.94 -3.68 -1.31
N THR A 74 28.56 -3.81 -2.49
CA THR A 74 28.71 -5.06 -3.25
C THR A 74 30.17 -5.25 -3.66
N GLY A 75 30.55 -6.46 -4.05
CA GLY A 75 31.91 -6.80 -4.45
C GLY A 75 32.85 -6.95 -3.25
N SER A 76 32.33 -7.42 -2.12
CA SER A 76 33.12 -7.72 -0.93
C SER A 76 33.79 -9.10 -1.03
N ASP A 77 34.82 -9.35 -0.23
CA ASP A 77 35.43 -10.69 -0.08
C ASP A 77 34.54 -11.66 0.77
N ASN A 78 33.27 -11.30 1.03
CA ASN A 78 32.34 -12.14 1.76
C ASN A 78 31.90 -13.31 0.87
N PRO A 79 32.27 -14.57 1.19
CA PRO A 79 31.92 -15.72 0.36
C PRO A 79 30.41 -15.96 0.25
N PHE A 80 29.62 -15.41 1.17
CA PHE A 80 28.16 -15.49 1.14
C PHE A 80 27.52 -14.61 0.06
N GLU A 81 28.20 -13.56 -0.42
CA GLU A 81 27.68 -12.69 -1.49
C GLU A 81 27.46 -13.47 -2.79
N GLN A 82 28.37 -14.38 -3.13
CA GLN A 82 28.24 -15.26 -4.29
C GLN A 82 27.36 -16.48 -4.01
N ALA A 83 27.15 -16.87 -2.75
CA ALA A 83 26.34 -18.05 -2.41
C ALA A 83 24.83 -17.75 -2.40
N PHE A 84 24.43 -16.56 -1.96
CA PHE A 84 23.03 -16.18 -1.83
C PHE A 84 22.50 -15.32 -2.97
N GLY A 85 23.37 -14.93 -3.90
CA GLY A 85 23.02 -14.09 -5.04
C GLY A 85 23.35 -12.63 -4.76
N PRO A 86 24.24 -12.00 -5.55
CA PRO A 86 24.57 -10.61 -5.34
C PRO A 86 23.42 -9.65 -5.72
N GLY A 87 22.36 -10.14 -6.38
CA GLY A 87 21.24 -9.34 -6.85
C GLY A 87 21.71 -8.26 -7.82
N PHE A 88 21.36 -7.00 -7.56
CA PHE A 88 21.86 -5.84 -8.30
C PHE A 88 23.29 -5.48 -7.91
N VAL A 89 24.27 -6.18 -8.50
CA VAL A 89 25.71 -5.86 -8.39
C VAL A 89 25.95 -4.40 -8.76
N GLY A 90 26.74 -3.66 -7.98
CA GLY A 90 27.09 -2.26 -8.25
C GLY A 90 26.07 -1.24 -7.74
N SER A 91 24.94 -1.70 -7.18
CA SER A 91 23.92 -0.79 -6.65
C SER A 91 24.29 -0.23 -5.28
N THR A 92 24.07 1.06 -5.09
CA THR A 92 24.24 1.75 -3.80
C THR A 92 22.93 1.84 -3.00
N CYS A 93 21.80 1.48 -3.60
CA CYS A 93 20.48 1.49 -2.96
C CYS A 93 20.26 0.37 -1.93
N GLN A 94 19.43 0.67 -0.93
CA GLN A 94 18.78 -0.34 -0.08
C GLN A 94 17.56 -0.94 -0.78
N PHE A 95 17.22 -2.19 -0.48
CA PHE A 95 16.12 -2.90 -1.11
C PHE A 95 15.19 -3.53 -0.05
N PRO A 96 13.92 -3.08 0.06
CA PRO A 96 13.31 -1.96 -0.65
C PRO A 96 13.74 -0.59 -0.06
N SER A 97 13.67 0.46 -0.88
CA SER A 97 13.73 1.86 -0.46
C SER A 97 12.93 2.73 -1.42
N ILE A 98 12.25 3.76 -0.89
CA ILE A 98 11.71 4.85 -1.72
C ILE A 98 12.88 5.55 -2.41
N THR A 99 12.72 5.84 -3.69
CA THR A 99 13.70 6.52 -4.56
C THR A 99 13.42 8.03 -4.59
N SER A 100 14.32 8.86 -5.14
CA SER A 100 14.01 10.30 -5.29
C SER A 100 12.77 10.55 -6.14
N GLU A 101 12.53 9.75 -7.18
CA GLU A 101 11.29 9.84 -7.98
C GLU A 101 10.05 9.50 -7.14
N GLY A 102 10.15 8.54 -6.23
CA GLY A 102 9.07 8.22 -5.28
C GLY A 102 8.84 9.31 -4.24
N ILE A 103 9.90 9.99 -3.79
CA ILE A 103 9.79 11.17 -2.92
C ILE A 103 9.10 12.33 -3.66
N GLU A 104 9.46 12.58 -4.92
CA GLU A 104 8.80 13.61 -5.74
C GLU A 104 7.33 13.28 -5.97
N ASP A 105 7.01 12.03 -6.33
CA ASP A 105 5.61 11.60 -6.47
C ASP A 105 4.82 11.79 -5.15
N ALA A 106 5.46 11.52 -3.99
CA ALA A 106 4.87 11.76 -2.68
C ALA A 106 4.66 13.26 -2.39
N TYR A 107 5.65 14.10 -2.71
CA TYR A 107 5.57 15.54 -2.57
C TYR A 107 4.44 16.15 -3.38
N ILE A 108 4.31 15.75 -4.65
CA ILE A 108 3.21 16.18 -5.51
C ILE A 108 1.86 15.73 -4.94
N HIS A 109 1.76 14.49 -4.46
CA HIS A 109 0.53 14.00 -3.82
C HIS A 109 0.16 14.84 -2.58
N GLY A 110 1.12 15.15 -1.71
CA GLY A 110 0.89 16.01 -0.54
C GLY A 110 0.46 17.43 -0.92
N LYS A 111 1.05 17.98 -1.98
CA LYS A 111 0.68 19.29 -2.52
C LYS A 111 -0.75 19.28 -3.07
N ASP A 112 -1.12 18.27 -3.83
CA ASP A 112 -2.48 18.13 -4.40
C ASP A 112 -3.54 18.00 -3.29
N LEU A 113 -3.22 17.27 -2.21
CA LEU A 113 -4.04 17.20 -0.99
C LEU A 113 -4.17 18.55 -0.28
N ARG A 114 -3.08 19.33 -0.19
CA ARG A 114 -3.10 20.69 0.39
C ARG A 114 -3.95 21.63 -0.46
N GLU A 115 -3.79 21.60 -1.78
CA GLU A 115 -4.59 22.44 -2.69
C GLU A 115 -6.09 22.10 -2.60
N LEU A 116 -6.43 20.82 -2.47
CA LEU A 116 -7.81 20.40 -2.30
C LEU A 116 -8.36 20.73 -0.90
N TYR A 117 -7.82 20.09 0.14
CA TYR A 117 -8.37 20.19 1.49
C TYR A 117 -8.02 21.50 2.18
N GLY A 118 -6.87 22.12 1.87
CA GLY A 118 -6.46 23.41 2.41
C GLY A 118 -7.03 24.58 1.63
N ASP A 119 -6.75 24.68 0.33
CA ASP A 119 -7.10 25.88 -0.44
C ASP A 119 -8.55 25.86 -0.95
N LYS A 120 -8.96 24.78 -1.63
CA LYS A 120 -10.29 24.68 -2.25
C LYS A 120 -11.41 24.49 -1.23
N LEU A 121 -11.20 23.65 -0.22
CA LEU A 121 -12.20 23.33 0.79
C LEU A 121 -12.01 24.06 2.12
N GLN A 122 -10.86 24.71 2.35
CA GLN A 122 -10.56 25.43 3.60
C GLN A 122 -10.76 24.56 4.86
N PHE A 123 -10.46 23.26 4.73
CA PHE A 123 -10.72 22.23 5.72
C PHE A 123 -9.46 21.80 6.49
N LEU A 124 -8.31 21.68 5.80
CA LEU A 124 -7.06 21.22 6.41
C LEU A 124 -6.67 22.15 7.58
N PRO A 125 -6.29 21.61 8.76
CA PRO A 125 -5.81 22.44 9.86
C PRO A 125 -4.49 23.14 9.49
N HIS A 126 -4.14 24.19 10.22
CA HIS A 126 -2.81 24.78 10.12
C HIS A 126 -1.76 23.82 10.71
N SER A 127 -0.52 23.95 10.24
CA SER A 127 0.63 23.13 10.65
C SER A 127 0.97 23.24 12.14
N ASP A 128 0.61 24.34 12.80
CA ASP A 128 0.80 24.55 14.23
C ASP A 128 -0.30 23.91 15.10
N GLU A 129 -1.44 23.55 14.52
CA GLU A 129 -2.57 22.87 15.18
C GLU A 129 -2.34 21.35 15.23
N LYS A 130 -1.23 20.93 15.87
CA LYS A 130 -0.73 19.56 15.89
C LYS A 130 -1.70 18.52 16.46
N GLU A 131 -2.69 18.94 17.25
CA GLU A 131 -3.75 18.09 17.79
C GLU A 131 -4.87 17.79 16.78
N LYS A 132 -4.92 18.53 15.66
CA LYS A 132 -5.98 18.41 14.64
C LYS A 132 -5.60 17.54 13.46
N TYR A 133 -4.36 17.05 13.39
CA TYR A 133 -3.93 16.13 12.35
C TYR A 133 -3.03 15.01 12.89
N VAL A 134 -3.09 13.85 12.25
CA VAL A 134 -2.28 12.68 12.60
C VAL A 134 -1.71 12.04 11.34
N PHE A 135 -0.43 11.64 11.41
CA PHE A 135 0.18 10.75 10.44
C PHE A 135 0.49 9.42 11.11
N ARG A 136 0.16 8.31 10.45
CA ARG A 136 0.48 6.96 10.89
C ARG A 136 1.21 6.22 9.79
N VAL A 137 2.28 5.51 10.15
CA VAL A 137 3.11 4.72 9.25
C VAL A 137 3.19 3.29 9.80
N THR A 138 3.53 2.33 8.94
CA THR A 138 3.87 0.98 9.41
C THR A 138 5.32 0.92 9.87
N ALA A 139 5.72 -0.17 10.55
CA ALA A 139 7.13 -0.41 10.89
C ALA A 139 8.05 -0.59 9.66
N ASN A 140 7.51 -0.78 8.45
CA ASN A 140 8.29 -0.80 7.22
C ASN A 140 8.68 0.62 6.80
N THR A 141 9.99 0.86 6.68
CA THR A 141 10.60 2.18 6.47
C THR A 141 10.13 2.89 5.20
N ILE A 142 9.70 2.17 4.16
CA ILE A 142 9.21 2.81 2.93
C ILE A 142 7.94 3.66 3.16
N THR A 143 7.16 3.35 4.19
CA THR A 143 5.95 4.13 4.54
C THR A 143 6.30 5.46 5.20
N SER A 144 7.30 5.49 6.10
CA SER A 144 7.78 6.75 6.69
C SER A 144 8.62 7.58 5.72
N GLN A 145 9.36 6.95 4.81
CA GLN A 145 10.02 7.64 3.69
C GLN A 145 8.99 8.32 2.78
N THR A 146 7.85 7.67 2.50
CA THR A 146 6.74 8.28 1.74
C THR A 146 6.15 9.49 2.49
N LEU A 147 5.95 9.39 3.80
CA LEU A 147 5.56 10.53 4.64
C LEU A 147 6.55 11.70 4.53
N GLY A 148 7.84 11.44 4.36
CA GLY A 148 8.85 12.49 4.18
C GLY A 148 8.53 13.42 3.00
N GLY A 149 8.22 12.85 1.83
CA GLY A 149 7.80 13.64 0.66
C GLY A 149 6.40 14.23 0.82
N LEU A 150 5.42 13.40 1.18
CA LEU A 150 4.02 13.83 1.29
C LEU A 150 3.82 14.91 2.34
N GLY A 151 4.44 14.75 3.51
CA GLY A 151 4.39 15.72 4.60
C GLY A 151 4.90 17.09 4.18
N GLN A 152 6.02 17.15 3.45
CA GLN A 152 6.57 18.39 2.89
C GLN A 152 5.64 19.04 1.85
N GLY A 153 4.91 18.22 1.09
CA GLY A 153 3.87 18.67 0.17
C GLY A 153 2.64 19.22 0.92
N LEU A 154 2.24 18.59 2.02
CA LEU A 154 1.03 18.92 2.76
C LEU A 154 1.22 20.13 3.71
N PHE A 155 2.33 20.18 4.45
CA PHE A 155 2.68 21.26 5.38
C PHE A 155 4.12 21.73 5.12
N PRO A 156 4.33 22.65 4.17
CA PRO A 156 5.67 23.00 3.66
C PRO A 156 6.53 23.78 4.67
N ASP A 157 5.91 24.31 5.71
CA ASP A 157 6.53 25.07 6.80
C ASP A 157 6.98 24.19 7.96
N LEU A 158 6.53 22.92 8.03
CA LEU A 158 7.02 21.95 8.98
C LEU A 158 8.37 21.39 8.52
N LYS A 159 9.33 21.38 9.44
CA LYS A 159 10.64 20.73 9.23
C LYS A 159 10.66 19.26 9.61
N GLU A 160 9.65 18.81 10.34
CA GLU A 160 9.56 17.45 10.87
C GLU A 160 8.10 17.03 11.02
N HIS A 161 7.82 15.80 10.63
CA HIS A 161 6.53 15.14 10.80
C HIS A 161 6.67 13.98 11.78
N VAL A 162 5.69 13.83 12.66
CA VAL A 162 5.61 12.69 13.58
C VAL A 162 4.72 11.63 12.93
N GLY A 163 5.30 10.47 12.61
CA GLY A 163 4.55 9.29 12.19
C GLY A 163 4.33 8.35 13.37
N TRP A 164 3.06 8.09 13.71
CA TRP A 164 2.71 7.09 14.73
C TRP A 164 2.91 5.68 14.16
N ILE A 165 3.37 4.77 15.01
CA ILE A 165 3.43 3.34 14.75
C ILE A 165 2.65 2.60 15.84
N GLN A 166 2.14 1.42 15.50
CA GLN A 166 1.72 0.44 16.48
C GLN A 166 2.81 -0.64 16.62
N ASP A 167 2.76 -1.42 17.69
CA ASP A 167 3.63 -2.59 17.82
C ASP A 167 3.28 -3.62 16.73
N SER A 168 4.28 -4.29 16.16
CA SER A 168 4.07 -5.29 15.11
C SER A 168 3.12 -6.43 15.50
N SER A 169 2.97 -6.71 16.79
CA SER A 169 2.05 -7.75 17.30
C SER A 169 0.57 -7.36 17.17
N TYR A 170 0.26 -6.08 17.04
CA TYR A 170 -1.12 -5.58 16.94
C TYR A 170 -1.32 -4.45 15.92
N ASP A 171 -0.34 -4.17 15.05
CA ASP A 171 -0.45 -3.09 14.07
C ASP A 171 -1.58 -3.35 13.07
N SER A 172 -2.71 -2.67 13.26
CA SER A 172 -3.89 -2.82 12.40
C SER A 172 -3.69 -2.29 10.97
N LEU A 173 -2.67 -1.44 10.74
CA LEU A 173 -2.36 -0.87 9.43
C LEU A 173 -1.45 -1.80 8.60
N ALA A 174 -0.73 -2.70 9.26
CA ALA A 174 0.12 -3.70 8.66
C ALA A 174 -0.53 -5.09 8.82
N PRO A 175 -0.97 -5.77 7.74
CA PRO A 175 -1.81 -6.98 7.79
C PRO A 175 -1.15 -8.26 8.37
N GLY A 176 -0.09 -8.12 9.18
CA GLY A 176 0.69 -9.19 9.79
C GLY A 176 0.11 -9.77 11.09
N LEU A 177 -1.10 -9.40 11.50
CA LEU A 177 -1.75 -9.93 12.69
C LEU A 177 -1.91 -11.45 12.61
N THR A 178 -1.48 -12.16 13.66
CA THR A 178 -1.65 -13.61 13.77
C THR A 178 -3.13 -13.97 13.77
N CYS A 179 -3.57 -14.75 12.80
CA CYS A 179 -4.97 -15.12 12.66
C CYS A 179 -5.08 -16.45 11.90
N LYS A 180 -5.37 -17.54 12.62
CA LYS A 180 -5.34 -18.89 12.05
C LYS A 180 -6.36 -19.06 10.91
N LEU A 181 -7.59 -18.57 11.12
CA LEU A 181 -8.63 -18.62 10.10
C LEU A 181 -8.24 -17.82 8.84
N LYS A 182 -7.61 -16.65 9.00
CA LYS A 182 -7.09 -15.87 7.88
C LYS A 182 -6.06 -16.67 7.08
N ASP A 183 -5.17 -17.39 7.75
CA ASP A 183 -4.12 -18.20 7.11
C ASP A 183 -4.70 -19.44 6.41
N GLU A 184 -5.71 -20.08 6.99
CA GLU A 184 -6.48 -21.18 6.38
C GLU A 184 -7.19 -20.70 5.09
N ILE A 185 -7.87 -19.55 5.16
CA ILE A 185 -8.52 -18.94 4.00
C ILE A 185 -7.51 -18.53 2.94
N ALA A 186 -6.37 -17.93 3.33
CA ALA A 186 -5.30 -17.58 2.39
C ALA A 186 -4.81 -18.82 1.63
N THR A 187 -4.62 -19.94 2.35
CA THR A 187 -4.22 -21.23 1.75
C THR A 187 -5.27 -21.74 0.78
N SER A 188 -6.55 -21.70 1.15
CA SER A 188 -7.67 -22.10 0.30
C SER A 188 -7.77 -21.25 -0.97
N ILE A 189 -7.59 -19.93 -0.85
CA ILE A 189 -7.61 -19.01 -2.00
C ILE A 189 -6.52 -19.38 -3.01
N THR A 190 -5.34 -19.79 -2.54
CA THR A 190 -4.21 -20.14 -3.40
C THR A 190 -4.09 -21.65 -3.67
N ASP A 191 -5.18 -22.41 -3.57
CA ASP A 191 -5.17 -23.86 -3.78
C ASP A 191 -4.77 -24.21 -5.23
N MET A 192 -3.70 -25.00 -5.34
CA MET A 192 -3.13 -25.47 -6.62
C MET A 192 -4.03 -26.46 -7.36
N SER A 193 -5.08 -26.99 -6.72
CA SER A 193 -6.09 -27.83 -7.36
C SER A 193 -7.28 -27.04 -7.92
N ALA A 194 -7.35 -25.73 -7.62
CA ALA A 194 -8.45 -24.84 -7.98
C ALA A 194 -8.05 -23.81 -9.06
N GLU A 195 -8.80 -22.71 -9.16
CA GLU A 195 -8.57 -21.65 -10.16
C GLU A 195 -7.18 -21.01 -10.04
N TRP A 196 -6.63 -20.95 -8.82
CA TRP A 196 -5.25 -20.51 -8.61
C TRP A 196 -4.24 -21.43 -9.31
N GLY A 197 -4.32 -22.74 -9.10
CA GLY A 197 -3.47 -23.68 -9.85
C GLY A 197 -3.71 -23.66 -11.36
N ASN A 198 -4.97 -23.51 -11.78
CA ASN A 198 -5.35 -23.47 -13.19
C ASN A 198 -4.67 -22.32 -13.95
N HIS A 199 -4.69 -21.08 -13.43
CA HIS A 199 -4.07 -19.96 -14.12
C HIS A 199 -2.53 -20.08 -14.17
N LEU A 200 -1.90 -20.65 -13.14
CA LEU A 200 -0.46 -20.95 -13.16
C LEU A 200 -0.13 -22.02 -14.22
N ASN A 201 -0.94 -23.07 -14.31
CA ASN A 201 -0.76 -24.12 -15.32
C ASN A 201 -0.94 -23.58 -16.76
N GLN A 202 -1.93 -22.70 -16.98
CA GLN A 202 -2.15 -22.07 -18.28
C GLN A 202 -1.01 -21.13 -18.70
N THR A 203 -0.20 -20.66 -17.75
CA THR A 203 0.88 -19.70 -17.99
C THR A 203 2.27 -20.32 -17.93
N LEU A 204 2.39 -21.66 -17.94
CA LEU A 204 3.67 -22.37 -17.93
C LEU A 204 4.61 -21.95 -19.07
N GLY A 205 4.09 -21.72 -20.28
CA GLY A 205 4.91 -21.25 -21.40
C GLY A 205 5.50 -19.86 -21.20
N LEU A 206 4.76 -18.95 -20.53
CA LEU A 206 5.30 -17.65 -20.12
C LEU A 206 6.35 -17.81 -19.01
N ARG A 207 6.10 -18.72 -18.08
CA ARG A 207 7.02 -19.03 -16.98
C ARG A 207 8.35 -19.57 -17.49
N GLU A 208 8.34 -20.47 -18.46
CA GLU A 208 9.54 -21.01 -19.10
C GLU A 208 10.37 -19.89 -19.75
N ARG A 209 9.73 -19.00 -20.53
CA ARG A 209 10.42 -17.86 -21.15
C ARG A 209 11.02 -16.90 -20.12
N PHE A 210 10.27 -16.59 -19.06
CA PHE A 210 10.76 -15.77 -17.96
C PHE A 210 11.97 -16.41 -17.26
N ASN A 211 11.91 -17.71 -16.99
CA ASN A 211 12.98 -18.45 -16.31
C ASN A 211 14.24 -18.59 -17.18
N ASN A 212 14.09 -18.66 -18.50
CA ASN A 212 15.23 -18.60 -19.42
C ASN A 212 16.00 -17.26 -19.32
N VAL A 213 15.33 -16.19 -18.91
CA VAL A 213 15.98 -14.90 -18.61
C VAL A 213 16.52 -14.87 -17.18
N SER A 214 15.68 -15.16 -16.20
CA SER A 214 15.98 -14.95 -14.77
C SER A 214 16.93 -15.99 -14.17
N GLY A 215 17.02 -17.18 -14.76
CA GLY A 215 17.76 -18.31 -14.22
C GLY A 215 17.10 -18.98 -13.01
N ILE A 216 15.81 -18.71 -12.74
CA ILE A 216 15.08 -19.32 -11.62
C ILE A 216 14.83 -20.81 -11.91
N GLU A 217 15.27 -21.66 -10.99
CA GLU A 217 15.19 -23.13 -11.10
C GLU A 217 13.75 -23.66 -11.04
N GLU A 218 13.56 -24.92 -11.46
CA GLU A 218 12.26 -25.62 -11.45
C GLU A 218 11.66 -25.88 -10.08
N ASN A 219 12.52 -26.09 -9.11
CA ASN A 219 12.21 -26.46 -7.75
C ASN A 219 12.52 -25.31 -6.76
N ASP A 220 12.40 -24.06 -7.20
CA ASP A 220 12.59 -22.92 -6.30
C ASP A 220 11.58 -22.97 -5.13
N THR A 221 12.06 -22.61 -3.95
CA THR A 221 11.23 -22.51 -2.73
C THR A 221 11.02 -21.06 -2.32
N ALA A 222 11.51 -20.12 -3.12
CA ALA A 222 11.48 -18.68 -2.84
C ALA A 222 10.18 -18.02 -3.34
N GLY A 223 9.18 -18.81 -3.75
CA GLY A 223 7.84 -18.31 -4.11
C GLY A 223 7.74 -17.75 -5.54
N TRP A 224 8.78 -17.91 -6.37
CA TRP A 224 8.75 -17.39 -7.73
C TRP A 224 7.77 -18.14 -8.63
N ARG A 225 7.41 -19.38 -8.30
CA ARG A 225 6.47 -20.22 -9.06
C ARG A 225 5.06 -20.29 -8.49
N THR A 226 4.85 -19.81 -7.28
CA THR A 226 3.54 -19.89 -6.60
C THR A 226 2.64 -18.70 -6.93
N SER A 227 3.19 -17.67 -7.56
CA SER A 227 2.47 -16.48 -8.04
C SER A 227 3.26 -15.72 -9.11
N TRP A 228 2.67 -14.70 -9.71
CA TRP A 228 3.30 -13.70 -10.56
C TRP A 228 3.70 -12.43 -9.79
N ASP A 229 3.56 -12.40 -8.46
CA ASP A 229 3.92 -11.26 -7.60
C ASP A 229 5.40 -10.87 -7.72
N HIS A 230 6.34 -11.80 -7.52
CA HIS A 230 7.77 -11.48 -7.60
C HIS A 230 8.20 -10.99 -9.00
N PRO A 231 7.82 -11.66 -10.12
CA PRO A 231 8.04 -11.13 -11.46
C PRO A 231 7.43 -9.73 -11.67
N TYR A 232 6.21 -9.50 -11.17
CA TYR A 232 5.54 -8.21 -11.28
C TYR A 232 6.33 -7.14 -10.54
N ASP A 233 6.63 -7.31 -9.25
CA ASP A 233 7.34 -6.32 -8.42
C ASP A 233 8.70 -5.96 -9.03
N ASN A 234 9.47 -6.97 -9.45
CA ASN A 234 10.78 -6.76 -10.07
C ASN A 234 10.70 -5.91 -11.34
N MET A 235 9.85 -6.31 -12.29
CA MET A 235 9.78 -5.66 -13.59
C MET A 235 9.05 -4.32 -13.52
N SER A 236 7.98 -4.22 -12.74
CA SER A 236 7.24 -2.95 -12.58
C SER A 236 8.09 -1.89 -11.89
N ALA A 237 8.88 -2.24 -10.87
CA ALA A 237 9.81 -1.31 -10.25
C ALA A 237 10.81 -0.76 -11.28
N LYS A 238 11.36 -1.61 -12.17
CA LYS A 238 12.27 -1.17 -13.25
C LYS A 238 11.57 -0.21 -14.21
N GLN A 239 10.43 -0.62 -14.78
CA GLN A 239 9.74 0.18 -15.79
C GLN A 239 9.21 1.51 -15.24
N CYS A 240 8.76 1.54 -13.98
CA CYS A 240 8.35 2.78 -13.32
C CYS A 240 9.47 3.81 -13.16
N HIS A 241 10.74 3.39 -13.24
CA HIS A 241 11.93 4.25 -13.20
C HIS A 241 12.63 4.36 -14.56
N GLY A 242 11.94 4.01 -15.65
CA GLY A 242 12.51 4.06 -17.00
C GLY A 242 13.70 3.11 -17.23
N LYS A 243 13.91 2.13 -16.35
CA LYS A 243 14.96 1.12 -16.47
C LYS A 243 14.53 0.01 -17.45
N PRO A 244 15.46 -0.64 -18.15
CA PRO A 244 15.13 -1.71 -19.08
C PRO A 244 14.56 -2.93 -18.36
N LEU A 245 13.78 -3.73 -19.10
CA LEU A 245 13.41 -5.07 -18.68
C LEU A 245 14.65 -5.96 -18.61
N PRO A 246 14.67 -6.98 -17.74
CA PRO A 246 15.87 -7.77 -17.51
C PRO A 246 16.27 -8.60 -18.73
N CYS A 247 17.57 -8.72 -18.91
CA CYS A 247 18.25 -9.65 -19.79
C CYS A 247 18.98 -10.75 -19.00
N SER A 248 19.18 -11.91 -19.64
CA SER A 248 19.89 -13.02 -19.00
C SER A 248 21.35 -12.65 -18.78
N THR A 249 21.84 -12.89 -17.57
CA THR A 249 23.26 -12.70 -17.24
C THR A 249 24.15 -13.80 -17.86
N ASN A 250 23.56 -14.92 -18.30
CA ASN A 250 24.25 -15.98 -19.03
C ASN A 250 24.27 -15.74 -20.55
N ASN A 251 23.22 -15.11 -21.10
CA ASN A 251 23.14 -14.75 -22.51
C ASN A 251 22.39 -13.42 -22.69
N THR A 252 23.13 -12.31 -22.78
CA THR A 252 22.56 -10.96 -22.82
C THR A 252 21.75 -10.63 -24.08
N ALA A 253 21.73 -11.52 -25.08
CA ALA A 253 20.83 -11.40 -26.23
C ALA A 253 19.38 -11.84 -25.92
N ILE A 254 19.15 -12.50 -24.78
CA ILE A 254 17.84 -12.98 -24.34
C ILE A 254 17.35 -12.05 -23.24
N CYS A 255 16.30 -11.29 -23.54
CA CYS A 255 15.68 -10.36 -22.58
C CYS A 255 14.18 -10.63 -22.51
N VAL A 256 13.55 -10.21 -21.41
CA VAL A 256 12.08 -10.26 -21.31
C VAL A 256 11.50 -9.29 -22.34
N PRO A 257 10.71 -9.75 -23.33
CA PRO A 257 10.04 -8.85 -24.25
C PRO A 257 8.90 -8.11 -23.54
N GLN A 258 8.54 -6.91 -24.03
CA GLN A 258 7.48 -6.11 -23.43
C GLN A 258 6.14 -6.88 -23.35
N GLU A 259 5.84 -7.71 -24.34
CA GLU A 259 4.60 -8.52 -24.35
C GLU A 259 4.53 -9.51 -23.18
N ASP A 260 5.67 -10.06 -22.76
CA ASP A 260 5.76 -10.97 -21.63
C ASP A 260 5.64 -10.19 -20.32
N ALA A 261 6.29 -9.03 -20.20
CA ALA A 261 6.14 -8.13 -19.06
C ALA A 261 4.67 -7.68 -18.89
N ASP A 262 4.01 -7.26 -19.97
CA ASP A 262 2.61 -6.87 -19.95
C ASP A 262 1.69 -8.05 -19.56
N SER A 263 2.05 -9.28 -19.96
CA SER A 263 1.33 -10.49 -19.56
C SER A 263 1.49 -10.76 -18.07
N VAL A 264 2.69 -10.63 -17.53
CA VAL A 264 2.94 -10.70 -16.08
C VAL A 264 2.16 -9.63 -15.34
N TYR A 265 2.09 -8.41 -15.86
CA TYR A 265 1.30 -7.35 -15.22
C TYR A 265 -0.19 -7.67 -15.19
N ARG A 266 -0.75 -8.18 -16.29
CA ARG A 266 -2.15 -8.64 -16.29
C ARG A 266 -2.39 -9.79 -15.31
N LEU A 267 -1.43 -10.71 -15.18
CA LEU A 267 -1.55 -11.85 -14.26
C LEU A 267 -1.47 -11.42 -12.80
N GLY A 268 -0.54 -10.54 -12.44
CA GLY A 268 -0.52 -9.99 -11.07
C GLY A 268 -1.81 -9.20 -10.75
N GLN A 269 -2.34 -8.41 -11.71
CA GLN A 269 -3.63 -7.75 -11.54
C GLN A 269 -4.76 -8.74 -11.29
N PHE A 270 -4.81 -9.83 -12.06
CA PHE A 270 -5.75 -10.93 -11.85
C PHE A 270 -5.56 -11.59 -10.47
N GLU A 271 -4.33 -11.88 -10.06
CA GLU A 271 -4.04 -12.54 -8.78
C GLU A 271 -4.53 -11.70 -7.59
N TYR A 272 -4.31 -10.38 -7.61
CA TYR A 272 -4.83 -9.48 -6.58
C TYR A 272 -6.36 -9.39 -6.62
N ALA A 273 -6.94 -9.23 -7.82
CA ALA A 273 -8.39 -9.24 -7.99
C ALA A 273 -9.01 -10.55 -7.46
N TYR A 274 -8.38 -11.69 -7.76
CA TYR A 274 -8.85 -12.99 -7.35
C TYR A 274 -8.85 -13.14 -5.83
N ARG A 275 -7.71 -12.85 -5.20
CA ARG A 275 -7.51 -12.99 -3.74
C ARG A 275 -8.42 -12.09 -2.93
N TRP A 276 -8.54 -10.83 -3.34
CA TRP A 276 -9.20 -9.80 -2.52
C TRP A 276 -10.64 -9.53 -2.92
N ARG A 277 -11.09 -10.03 -4.08
CA ARG A 277 -12.45 -9.75 -4.58
C ARG A 277 -13.19 -10.94 -5.21
N MET A 278 -12.55 -11.80 -5.99
CA MET A 278 -13.31 -12.77 -6.80
C MET A 278 -13.52 -14.12 -6.11
N HIS A 279 -12.60 -14.56 -5.26
CA HIS A 279 -12.76 -15.81 -4.51
C HIS A 279 -13.95 -15.70 -3.54
N GLU A 280 -14.70 -16.78 -3.32
CA GLU A 280 -15.90 -16.78 -2.47
C GLU A 280 -15.62 -16.28 -1.04
N ASN A 281 -14.46 -16.68 -0.48
CA ASN A 281 -14.00 -16.24 0.84
C ASN A 281 -13.26 -14.89 0.86
N SER A 282 -13.15 -14.18 -0.28
CA SER A 282 -12.32 -12.97 -0.37
C SER A 282 -12.79 -11.80 0.50
N THR A 283 -14.11 -11.63 0.67
CA THR A 283 -14.67 -10.60 1.56
C THR A 283 -14.32 -10.89 3.02
N LEU A 284 -14.51 -12.14 3.47
CA LEU A 284 -14.13 -12.56 4.83
C LEU A 284 -12.61 -12.45 5.03
N TYR A 285 -11.81 -12.85 4.04
CA TYR A 285 -10.36 -12.69 4.07
C TYR A 285 -9.95 -11.23 4.26
N SER A 286 -10.60 -10.32 3.53
CA SER A 286 -10.40 -8.88 3.64
C SER A 286 -10.83 -8.33 5.01
N ALA A 287 -11.96 -8.82 5.55
CA ALA A 287 -12.45 -8.49 6.89
C ALA A 287 -11.50 -8.94 8.01
N LEU A 288 -10.95 -10.15 7.93
CA LEU A 288 -9.96 -10.63 8.88
C LEU A 288 -8.60 -9.91 8.75
N THR A 289 -8.34 -9.31 7.59
CA THR A 289 -7.06 -8.63 7.31
C THR A 289 -7.07 -7.17 7.75
N MET A 290 -8.10 -6.40 7.37
CA MET A 290 -8.19 -4.96 7.64
C MET A 290 -9.38 -4.57 8.54
N GLY A 291 -10.18 -5.52 9.02
CA GLY A 291 -11.25 -5.28 9.98
C GLY A 291 -10.80 -4.51 11.23
N PRO A 292 -9.67 -4.86 11.88
CA PRO A 292 -9.15 -4.08 13.02
C PRO A 292 -8.93 -2.59 12.70
N TRP A 293 -8.44 -2.26 11.48
CA TRP A 293 -8.26 -0.88 11.06
C TRP A 293 -9.60 -0.18 10.81
N PHE A 294 -10.60 -0.88 10.24
CA PHE A 294 -11.96 -0.34 10.11
C PHE A 294 -12.61 -0.08 11.46
N VAL A 295 -12.35 -0.89 12.49
CA VAL A 295 -12.81 -0.63 13.86
C VAL A 295 -12.22 0.68 14.40
N GLU A 296 -10.95 0.96 14.11
CA GLU A 296 -10.33 2.25 14.45
C GLU A 296 -10.97 3.42 13.67
N LEU A 297 -11.20 3.27 12.36
CA LEU A 297 -11.92 4.26 11.53
C LEU A 297 -13.33 4.56 12.10
N GLN A 298 -14.10 3.53 12.48
CA GLN A 298 -15.41 3.69 13.11
C GLN A 298 -15.31 4.46 14.44
N SER A 299 -14.27 4.18 15.25
CA SER A 299 -13.99 4.92 16.48
C SER A 299 -13.66 6.39 16.20
N HIS A 300 -12.86 6.68 15.17
CA HIS A 300 -12.54 8.05 14.78
C HIS A 300 -13.78 8.84 14.35
N PHE A 301 -14.64 8.24 13.51
CA PHE A 301 -15.90 8.85 13.12
C PHE A 301 -16.81 9.11 14.32
N LYS A 302 -17.00 8.13 15.20
CA LYS A 302 -17.80 8.28 16.41
C LYS A 302 -17.27 9.41 17.30
N GLY A 303 -15.97 9.40 17.55
CA GLY A 303 -15.30 10.45 18.33
C GLY A 303 -15.43 11.83 17.70
N LYS A 304 -15.51 11.91 16.37
CA LYS A 304 -15.75 13.18 15.70
C LYS A 304 -17.17 13.69 15.90
N MET A 305 -18.16 12.80 15.75
CA MET A 305 -19.57 13.17 15.90
C MET A 305 -19.95 13.53 17.34
N ASP A 306 -19.34 12.88 18.34
CA ASP A 306 -19.59 13.18 19.76
C ASP A 306 -18.70 14.30 20.33
N GLY A 307 -17.71 14.76 19.55
CA GLY A 307 -16.80 15.84 19.92
C GLY A 307 -15.64 15.44 20.83
N SER A 308 -15.43 14.15 21.10
CA SER A 308 -14.29 13.65 21.89
C SER A 308 -12.98 13.60 21.11
N ASN A 309 -13.03 13.61 19.77
CA ASN A 309 -11.86 13.58 18.89
C ASN A 309 -11.64 14.94 18.18
N PRO A 310 -10.57 15.70 18.52
CA PRO A 310 -10.29 16.99 17.88
C PRO A 310 -9.73 16.86 16.46
N VAL A 311 -9.26 15.67 16.06
CA VAL A 311 -8.63 15.44 14.75
C VAL A 311 -9.60 15.79 13.62
N LYS A 312 -9.10 16.51 12.61
CA LYS A 312 -9.78 16.82 11.34
C LYS A 312 -9.23 15.98 10.19
N TYR A 313 -7.92 15.74 10.20
CA TYR A 313 -7.22 15.05 9.11
C TYR A 313 -6.34 13.91 9.65
N PHE A 314 -6.57 12.69 9.20
CA PHE A 314 -5.76 11.53 9.55
C PHE A 314 -5.21 10.90 8.28
N HIS A 315 -3.92 10.58 8.23
CA HIS A 315 -3.32 9.94 7.06
C HIS A 315 -2.50 8.72 7.45
N ASN A 316 -2.87 7.58 6.89
CA ASN A 316 -2.26 6.27 7.09
C ASN A 316 -1.40 5.89 5.86
N PHE A 317 -0.10 5.72 6.06
CA PHE A 317 0.84 5.26 5.03
C PHE A 317 1.06 3.74 5.16
N ALA A 318 0.66 3.02 4.12
CA ALA A 318 0.47 1.58 4.14
C ALA A 318 1.06 0.91 2.88
N HIS A 319 0.62 -0.33 2.62
CA HIS A 319 1.09 -1.17 1.53
C HIS A 319 -0.04 -1.52 0.57
N ASP A 320 0.28 -2.07 -0.60
CA ASP A 320 -0.70 -2.74 -1.46
C ASP A 320 -1.46 -3.83 -0.70
N GLY A 321 -0.76 -4.60 0.13
CA GLY A 321 -1.34 -5.59 1.03
C GLY A 321 -2.30 -5.01 2.09
N SER A 322 -2.33 -3.68 2.29
CA SER A 322 -3.33 -3.00 3.13
C SER A 322 -4.46 -2.41 2.29
N ILE A 323 -4.14 -1.76 1.17
CA ILE A 323 -5.14 -1.12 0.30
C ILE A 323 -6.04 -2.16 -0.39
N ALA A 324 -5.47 -3.27 -0.86
CA ALA A 324 -6.23 -4.30 -1.56
C ALA A 324 -7.33 -4.92 -0.68
N PRO A 325 -7.08 -5.33 0.59
CA PRO A 325 -8.15 -5.75 1.50
C PRO A 325 -9.09 -4.62 1.93
N VAL A 326 -8.68 -3.34 1.97
CA VAL A 326 -9.64 -2.24 2.18
C VAL A 326 -10.66 -2.19 1.03
N LEU A 327 -10.20 -2.26 -0.23
CA LEU A 327 -11.07 -2.34 -1.40
C LEU A 327 -11.87 -3.65 -1.44
N GLY A 328 -11.27 -4.75 -0.96
CA GLY A 328 -11.86 -6.07 -0.79
C GLY A 328 -13.06 -6.04 0.15
N LEU A 329 -12.88 -5.48 1.34
CA LEU A 329 -13.90 -5.32 2.36
C LEU A 329 -15.03 -4.39 1.90
N LEU A 330 -14.71 -3.30 1.21
CA LEU A 330 -15.70 -2.40 0.61
C LEU A 330 -16.35 -2.99 -0.66
N GLN A 331 -15.90 -4.17 -1.10
CA GLN A 331 -16.36 -4.86 -2.30
C GLN A 331 -16.36 -3.96 -3.54
N HIS A 332 -15.23 -3.29 -3.79
CA HIS A 332 -15.03 -2.47 -4.98
C HIS A 332 -15.43 -3.24 -6.25
N ASP A 333 -16.21 -2.62 -7.14
CA ASP A 333 -16.75 -3.27 -8.34
C ASP A 333 -15.73 -3.43 -9.49
N GLU A 334 -14.58 -2.76 -9.40
CA GLU A 334 -13.47 -2.89 -10.35
C GLU A 334 -12.21 -3.45 -9.64
N PRO A 335 -12.12 -4.78 -9.41
CA PRO A 335 -10.97 -5.40 -8.74
C PRO A 335 -9.63 -5.07 -9.41
N VAL A 336 -8.66 -4.66 -8.60
CA VAL A 336 -7.35 -4.19 -9.08
C VAL A 336 -6.25 -4.45 -8.05
N TRP A 337 -5.00 -4.63 -8.50
CA TRP A 337 -3.82 -4.41 -7.68
C TRP A 337 -3.63 -2.90 -7.51
N PRO A 338 -3.77 -2.37 -6.28
CA PRO A 338 -3.59 -0.95 -6.04
C PRO A 338 -2.17 -0.51 -6.38
N GLY A 339 -2.00 0.35 -7.38
CA GLY A 339 -0.70 0.88 -7.83
C GLY A 339 0.01 1.72 -6.76
N MET A 340 1.33 1.94 -6.90
CA MET A 340 2.09 2.78 -5.97
C MET A 340 1.49 4.19 -5.88
N GLY A 341 1.32 4.69 -4.66
CA GLY A 341 0.65 5.96 -4.39
C GLY A 341 -0.88 5.94 -4.48
N SER A 342 -1.52 4.79 -4.72
CA SER A 342 -2.98 4.68 -4.65
C SER A 342 -3.48 5.01 -3.24
N GLU A 343 -4.64 5.64 -3.15
CA GLU A 343 -5.26 6.00 -1.89
C GLU A 343 -6.76 5.69 -1.87
N VAL A 344 -7.27 5.44 -0.66
CA VAL A 344 -8.68 5.45 -0.33
C VAL A 344 -8.90 6.57 0.70
N VAL A 345 -9.82 7.47 0.40
CA VAL A 345 -10.13 8.62 1.26
C VAL A 345 -11.54 8.49 1.82
N PHE A 346 -11.66 8.54 3.13
CA PHE A 346 -12.90 8.50 3.87
C PHE A 346 -13.21 9.90 4.38
N GLU A 347 -14.34 10.46 3.95
CA GLU A 347 -14.79 11.78 4.33
C GLU A 347 -16.11 11.67 5.11
N LEU A 348 -16.15 12.27 6.29
CA LEU A 348 -17.37 12.38 7.10
C LEU A 348 -17.97 13.77 6.92
N TYR A 349 -19.23 13.81 6.52
CA TYR A 349 -20.02 15.03 6.34
C TYR A 349 -21.14 15.11 7.37
N LYS A 350 -21.51 16.34 7.71
CA LYS A 350 -22.71 16.66 8.48
C LYS A 350 -23.63 17.51 7.63
N LYS A 351 -24.90 17.14 7.58
CA LYS A 351 -25.94 17.88 6.87
C LYS A 351 -26.57 18.95 7.79
N ASP A 352 -27.22 19.95 7.21
CA ASP A 352 -27.95 21.01 7.94
C ASP A 352 -28.96 20.49 8.99
N ASP A 353 -29.55 19.31 8.78
CA ASP A 353 -30.47 18.66 9.72
C ASP A 353 -29.77 17.91 10.87
N GLY A 354 -28.43 17.91 10.87
CA GLY A 354 -27.58 17.23 11.84
C GLY A 354 -27.27 15.77 11.51
N ALA A 355 -27.81 15.21 10.43
CA ALA A 355 -27.50 13.85 10.00
C ALA A 355 -26.07 13.76 9.44
N HIS A 356 -25.43 12.60 9.63
CA HIS A 356 -24.07 12.36 9.16
C HIS A 356 -24.04 11.44 7.95
N PHE A 357 -23.10 11.69 7.06
CA PHE A 357 -22.94 10.98 5.80
C PHE A 357 -21.46 10.68 5.57
N VAL A 358 -21.18 9.55 4.91
CA VAL A 358 -19.83 9.13 4.55
C VAL A 358 -19.71 9.20 3.04
N ARG A 359 -18.60 9.76 2.57
CA ARG A 359 -18.13 9.61 1.21
C ARG A 359 -16.80 8.87 1.22
N VAL A 360 -16.64 7.93 0.30
CA VAL A 360 -15.38 7.19 0.12
C VAL A 360 -14.89 7.40 -1.29
N LEU A 361 -13.66 7.85 -1.44
CA LEU A 361 -13.02 8.09 -2.73
C LEU A 361 -11.91 7.06 -2.93
N PHE A 362 -11.81 6.49 -4.13
CA PHE A 362 -10.64 5.73 -4.57
C PHE A 362 -10.10 6.38 -5.84
N SER A 363 -8.80 6.67 -5.87
CA SER A 363 -8.17 7.34 -7.01
C SER A 363 -8.83 8.68 -7.37
N GLY A 364 -9.31 9.41 -6.37
CA GLY A 364 -9.95 10.71 -6.52
C GLY A 364 -11.42 10.69 -6.98
N GLN A 365 -12.03 9.51 -7.11
CA GLN A 365 -13.42 9.35 -7.55
C GLN A 365 -14.25 8.60 -6.51
N PRO A 366 -15.57 8.87 -6.40
CA PRO A 366 -16.45 8.12 -5.50
C PRO A 366 -16.36 6.62 -5.76
N LEU A 367 -16.04 5.86 -4.71
CA LEU A 367 -15.83 4.42 -4.80
C LEU A 367 -17.15 3.75 -5.16
N LYS A 368 -17.15 2.97 -6.24
CA LYS A 368 -18.28 2.12 -6.59
C LYS A 368 -18.09 0.73 -6.00
N THR A 369 -19.17 0.17 -5.48
CA THR A 369 -19.19 -1.16 -4.86
C THR A 369 -20.19 -2.05 -5.58
N SER A 370 -19.98 -3.37 -5.48
CA SER A 370 -20.94 -4.38 -5.93
C SER A 370 -22.04 -4.65 -4.88
N THR A 371 -22.18 -3.80 -3.85
CA THR A 371 -23.10 -4.00 -2.73
C THR A 371 -24.34 -3.11 -2.90
N PRO A 372 -25.40 -3.31 -2.09
CA PRO A 372 -26.53 -2.41 -2.06
C PRO A 372 -26.19 -0.95 -1.68
N LEU A 373 -24.98 -0.67 -1.18
CA LEU A 373 -24.49 0.70 -0.98
C LEU A 373 -24.28 1.44 -2.31
N GLY A 374 -24.02 0.72 -3.41
CA GLY A 374 -23.81 1.29 -4.73
C GLY A 374 -22.56 2.16 -4.80
N THR A 375 -22.71 3.45 -5.14
CA THR A 375 -21.60 4.41 -5.12
C THR A 375 -21.52 5.06 -3.74
N LEU A 376 -20.35 5.04 -3.12
CA LEU A 376 -20.11 5.61 -1.80
C LEU A 376 -19.98 7.14 -1.85
N GLU A 377 -21.03 7.81 -2.33
CA GLU A 377 -21.19 9.27 -2.41
C GLU A 377 -22.31 9.70 -1.46
N MET A 378 -21.96 10.28 -0.30
CA MET A 378 -22.92 10.71 0.71
C MET A 378 -23.86 9.58 1.17
N VAL A 379 -23.29 8.43 1.53
CA VAL A 379 -24.01 7.32 2.14
C VAL A 379 -24.38 7.70 3.57
N PRO A 380 -25.64 7.53 4.03
CA PRO A 380 -26.01 7.74 5.42
C PRO A 380 -25.05 6.99 6.36
N TYR A 381 -24.51 7.67 7.36
CA TYR A 381 -23.51 7.09 8.26
C TYR A 381 -23.97 5.76 8.86
N GLN A 382 -25.23 5.68 9.30
CA GLN A 382 -25.77 4.45 9.88
C GLN A 382 -25.78 3.29 8.87
N GLN A 383 -26.12 3.54 7.61
CA GLN A 383 -26.10 2.51 6.57
C GLN A 383 -24.68 1.99 6.31
N PHE A 384 -23.67 2.88 6.36
CA PHE A 384 -22.27 2.48 6.27
C PHE A 384 -21.82 1.67 7.49
N GLN A 385 -22.25 2.06 8.70
CA GLN A 385 -21.97 1.30 9.93
C GLN A 385 -22.60 -0.09 9.90
N ASP A 386 -23.87 -0.20 9.51
CA ASP A 386 -24.58 -1.47 9.42
C ASP A 386 -23.86 -2.42 8.45
N TYR A 387 -23.41 -1.90 7.29
CA TYR A 387 -22.59 -2.67 6.36
C TYR A 387 -21.28 -3.17 6.97
N LEU A 388 -20.55 -2.32 7.69
CA LEU A 388 -19.31 -2.72 8.35
C LEU A 388 -19.56 -3.76 9.44
N GLN A 389 -20.64 -3.61 10.22
CA GLN A 389 -21.01 -4.57 11.26
C GLN A 389 -21.41 -5.94 10.69
N ASP A 390 -22.11 -5.96 9.56
CA ASP A 390 -22.47 -7.20 8.87
C ASP A 390 -21.25 -7.90 8.22
N THR A 391 -20.22 -7.12 7.87
CA THR A 391 -19.04 -7.62 7.13
C THR A 391 -17.88 -7.98 8.07
N ILE A 392 -17.68 -7.20 9.13
CA ILE A 392 -16.58 -7.36 10.08
C ILE A 392 -17.06 -8.23 11.26
N PRO A 393 -16.34 -9.31 11.58
CA PRO A 393 -16.69 -10.16 12.71
C PRO A 393 -16.72 -9.39 14.04
N ASP A 394 -17.80 -9.51 14.82
CA ASP A 394 -17.95 -8.83 16.12
C ASP A 394 -16.80 -9.11 17.09
N ASN A 395 -16.27 -10.34 17.09
CA ASN A 395 -15.12 -10.74 17.90
C ASN A 395 -13.98 -11.25 17.01
N LEU A 396 -13.28 -10.32 16.35
CA LEU A 396 -12.11 -10.61 15.51
C LEU A 396 -11.06 -11.46 16.23
N VAL A 397 -10.79 -11.21 17.52
CA VAL A 397 -9.78 -11.95 18.28
C VAL A 397 -10.20 -13.40 18.47
N GLU A 398 -11.45 -13.65 18.86
CA GLU A 398 -11.97 -15.02 18.97
C GLU A 398 -11.99 -15.73 17.63
N MET A 399 -12.44 -15.05 16.57
CA MET A 399 -12.49 -15.65 15.23
C MET A 399 -11.11 -15.93 14.64
N CYS A 400 -10.10 -15.16 15.00
CA CYS A 400 -8.72 -15.43 14.62
C CYS A 400 -8.10 -16.61 15.38
N ASN A 401 -8.67 -16.97 16.54
CA ASN A 401 -8.26 -18.12 17.34
C ASN A 401 -9.12 -19.37 17.09
N SER A 402 -10.29 -19.23 16.49
CA SER A 402 -11.14 -20.36 16.12
C SER A 402 -10.56 -21.11 14.92
N VAL A 403 -10.86 -22.40 14.85
CA VAL A 403 -10.54 -23.26 13.70
C VAL A 403 -11.84 -23.43 12.92
N SER A 404 -11.78 -23.42 11.58
CA SER A 404 -12.92 -23.92 10.81
C SER A 404 -13.14 -25.40 11.18
N GLU A 405 -14.30 -25.73 11.77
CA GLU A 405 -14.71 -27.14 11.84
C GLU A 405 -15.01 -27.56 10.39
N ALA A 406 -14.18 -28.48 9.87
CA ALA A 406 -14.21 -28.96 8.50
C ALA A 406 -15.48 -29.76 8.15
#